data_AF-A0A069ILW2-F1
#
_entry.id   AF-A0A069ILW2-F1
#
_cell.length_a   1.000
_cell.length_b   1.000
_cell.length_c   1.000
_cell.angle_alpha   90.00
_cell.angle_beta   90.00
_cell.angle_gamma   90.00
#
_symmetry.space_group_name_H-M   'P 1'
#
loop_
_entity.id
_entity.type
_entity.pdbx_description
1 polymer ?
#
loop_
_entity_poly.entity_id
_entity_poly.type
_entity_poly.pdbx_seq_one_letter_code
_entity_poly.pdbx_strand_id
1 'polypeptide(L)'
;MYKSQLLTGSEMRGVTWTRDAAGAFPAVAQFRALAAECRAVVGPGVKLSYAADWSEYFGRQTGGEVVFHLDPLWADTNIDHVSIDWYPPLTDWREGDGGVDSAVFDGAADPAYLAAGVAGGEGFDWFYAGETDRAAQARTPIVDTAHGEDWLFRPKDLKGWWSNLHHDRPGGVRSATPTAWVSGMKPVRLSEFGCAAVDRGGNAPNLFQDPKSSESRLPPGSTGARDDAVQRGALEAVLGHYAAAENNPVSAGYGGAMRGGAGARRPCPPPPPRPPRLRAWSSIPKG
;
A
#
# COMPACT_ATOMS: atom_id res chain seq x y z
N MET A 1 -4.67 25.21 6.18
CA MET A 1 -3.24 25.51 5.90
C MET A 1 -2.65 24.26 5.26
N TYR A 2 -2.29 24.29 3.98
CA TYR A 2 -1.63 23.14 3.34
C TYR A 2 -0.26 22.95 4.00
N LYS A 3 -0.04 21.82 4.67
CA LYS A 3 1.29 21.45 5.16
C LYS A 3 2.12 21.08 3.92
N SER A 4 3.07 21.92 3.54
CA SER A 4 3.98 21.64 2.43
C SER A 4 4.74 20.34 2.70
N GLN A 5 4.78 19.44 1.72
CA GLN A 5 5.52 18.17 1.80
C GLN A 5 6.31 17.92 0.51
N LEU A 6 7.43 17.21 0.63
CA LEU A 6 8.26 16.75 -0.48
C LEU A 6 8.60 15.27 -0.27
N LEU A 7 8.36 14.46 -1.30
CA LEU A 7 8.81 13.08 -1.36
C LEU A 7 10.14 13.03 -2.13
N THR A 8 11.17 12.41 -1.54
CA THR A 8 12.50 12.27 -2.17
C THR A 8 12.54 11.18 -3.24
N GLY A 9 11.50 10.33 -3.30
CA GLY A 9 11.28 9.29 -4.30
C GLY A 9 9.98 8.52 -4.00
N SER A 10 9.54 7.71 -4.97
CA SER A 10 8.42 6.76 -4.85
C SER A 10 8.79 5.41 -5.47
N GLU A 11 8.42 4.30 -4.83
CA GLU A 11 8.41 2.94 -5.41
C GLU A 11 9.74 2.46 -6.03
N MET A 12 10.88 2.90 -5.51
CA MET A 12 12.21 2.62 -6.05
C MET A 12 12.74 1.23 -5.63
N ARG A 13 11.87 0.22 -5.53
CA ARG A 13 12.18 -1.14 -5.04
C ARG A 13 13.43 -1.76 -5.65
N GLY A 14 13.56 -1.68 -6.98
CA GLY A 14 14.73 -2.23 -7.68
C GLY A 14 16.05 -1.58 -7.24
N VAL A 15 15.99 -0.30 -6.85
CA VAL A 15 17.14 0.48 -6.39
C VAL A 15 17.40 0.25 -4.89
N THR A 16 16.38 0.33 -4.04
CA THR A 16 16.49 0.17 -2.58
C THR A 16 16.87 -1.26 -2.17
N TRP A 17 16.52 -2.27 -2.97
CA TRP A 17 16.88 -3.67 -2.71
C TRP A 17 18.28 -4.06 -3.22
N THR A 18 18.92 -3.20 -4.02
CA THR A 18 20.27 -3.46 -4.53
C THR A 18 21.25 -3.54 -3.37
N ARG A 19 22.09 -4.59 -3.40
CA ARG A 19 23.14 -4.83 -2.41
C ARG A 19 24.52 -4.57 -2.98
N ASP A 20 25.43 -4.09 -2.13
CA ASP A 20 26.86 -4.12 -2.42
C ASP A 20 27.49 -5.48 -2.07
N ALA A 21 28.79 -5.61 -2.29
CA ALA A 21 29.54 -6.84 -2.02
C ALA A 21 29.58 -7.24 -0.54
N ALA A 22 29.32 -6.30 0.39
CA ALA A 22 29.25 -6.55 1.82
C ALA A 22 27.81 -6.84 2.31
N GLY A 23 26.82 -6.81 1.40
CA GLY A 23 25.41 -7.03 1.72
C GLY A 23 24.68 -5.79 2.24
N ALA A 24 25.32 -4.61 2.22
CA ALA A 24 24.67 -3.36 2.59
C ALA A 24 23.80 -2.80 1.46
N PHE A 25 22.95 -1.82 1.80
CA PHE A 25 22.01 -1.19 0.87
C PHE A 25 22.47 0.23 0.50
N PRO A 26 23.35 0.40 -0.51
CA PRO A 26 23.96 1.69 -0.83
C PRO A 26 22.92 2.75 -1.22
N ALA A 27 21.85 2.37 -1.92
CA ALA A 27 20.77 3.28 -2.27
C ALA A 27 20.09 3.90 -1.04
N VAL A 28 19.87 3.12 0.02
CA VAL A 28 19.28 3.63 1.26
C VAL A 28 20.19 4.67 1.91
N ALA A 29 21.51 4.45 1.89
CA ALA A 29 22.47 5.44 2.37
C ALA A 29 22.43 6.74 1.53
N GLN A 30 22.29 6.62 0.20
CA GLN A 30 22.14 7.78 -0.68
C GLN A 30 20.80 8.52 -0.46
N PHE A 31 19.70 7.81 -0.21
CA PHE A 31 18.42 8.44 0.14
C PHE A 31 18.48 9.22 1.45
N ARG A 32 19.27 8.75 2.44
CA ARG A 32 19.52 9.50 3.67
C ARG A 32 20.32 10.78 3.42
N ALA A 33 21.37 10.70 2.59
CA ALA A 33 22.13 11.88 2.18
C ALA A 33 21.25 12.89 1.44
N LEU A 34 20.46 12.42 0.47
CA LEU A 34 19.49 13.24 -0.27
C LEU A 34 18.45 13.88 0.67
N ALA A 35 17.96 13.17 1.68
CA ALA A 35 17.03 13.72 2.66
C ALA A 35 17.66 14.90 3.44
N ALA A 36 18.94 14.81 3.81
CA ALA A 36 19.67 15.89 4.45
C ALA A 36 19.87 17.11 3.51
N GLU A 37 20.21 16.86 2.24
CA GLU A 37 20.33 17.92 1.23
C GLU A 37 19.00 18.62 0.96
N CYS A 38 17.92 17.85 0.76
CA CYS A 38 16.58 18.39 0.62
C CYS A 38 16.21 19.23 1.85
N ARG A 39 16.49 18.74 3.07
CA ARG A 39 16.22 19.48 4.31
C ARG A 39 16.94 20.82 4.35
N ALA A 40 18.19 20.89 3.91
CA ALA A 40 18.95 22.13 3.84
C ALA A 40 18.31 23.15 2.88
N VAL A 41 17.68 22.69 1.79
CA VAL A 41 17.01 23.54 0.80
C VAL A 41 15.64 24.00 1.27
N VAL A 42 14.79 23.07 1.74
CA VAL A 42 13.38 23.37 2.04
C VAL A 42 13.14 23.85 3.48
N GLY A 43 14.15 23.72 4.34
CA GLY A 43 14.07 24.10 5.75
C GLY A 43 13.21 23.15 6.61
N PRO A 44 13.05 23.45 7.91
CA PRO A 44 12.35 22.57 8.85
C PRO A 44 10.82 22.57 8.71
N GLY A 45 10.25 23.54 7.97
CA GLY A 45 8.80 23.71 7.83
C GLY A 45 8.13 22.75 6.84
N VAL A 46 8.88 22.16 5.91
CA VAL A 46 8.37 21.22 4.90
C VAL A 46 8.51 19.79 5.39
N LYS A 47 7.47 18.97 5.27
CA LYS A 47 7.54 17.56 5.65
C LYS A 47 8.26 16.73 4.58
N LEU A 48 9.26 15.96 4.97
CA LEU A 48 10.04 15.10 4.08
C LEU A 48 9.76 13.62 4.34
N SER A 49 9.69 12.84 3.27
CA SER A 49 9.65 11.37 3.33
C SER A 49 10.10 10.75 1.99
N TYR A 50 10.19 9.43 1.98
CA TYR A 50 10.26 8.57 0.79
C TYR A 50 8.95 7.77 0.76
N ALA A 51 8.34 7.60 -0.42
CA ALA A 51 7.12 6.82 -0.58
C ALA A 51 7.47 5.39 -1.02
N ALA A 52 7.48 4.47 -0.06
CA ALA A 52 7.75 3.07 -0.36
C ALA A 52 6.54 2.41 -1.03
N ASP A 53 6.80 1.47 -1.93
CA ASP A 53 5.73 0.60 -2.44
C ASP A 53 5.16 -0.28 -1.30
N TRP A 54 3.88 -0.64 -1.37
CA TRP A 54 3.22 -1.49 -0.36
C TRP A 54 3.93 -2.85 -0.18
N SER A 55 4.63 -3.35 -1.21
CA SER A 55 5.39 -4.59 -1.16
C SER A 55 6.89 -4.39 -0.81
N GLU A 56 7.25 -3.18 -0.33
CA GLU A 56 8.64 -2.78 0.01
C GLU A 56 8.81 -2.37 1.49
N TYR A 57 7.88 -1.56 1.99
CA TYR A 57 8.07 -0.77 3.22
C TYR A 57 8.43 -1.61 4.46
N PHE A 58 7.92 -2.83 4.53
CA PHE A 58 8.00 -3.73 5.68
C PHE A 58 9.30 -4.52 5.77
N GLY A 59 10.18 -4.40 4.77
CA GLY A 59 11.47 -5.08 4.74
C GLY A 59 11.63 -5.98 3.51
N ARG A 60 12.89 -6.25 3.16
CA ARG A 60 13.25 -7.14 2.07
C ARG A 60 13.26 -8.58 2.60
N GLN A 61 12.51 -9.46 1.94
CA GLN A 61 12.39 -10.86 2.32
C GLN A 61 12.76 -11.76 1.15
N THR A 62 13.85 -12.52 1.25
CA THR A 62 14.29 -13.41 0.17
C THR A 62 15.14 -14.56 0.69
N GLY A 63 14.94 -15.77 0.15
CA GLY A 63 15.75 -16.94 0.52
C GLY A 63 15.80 -17.21 2.02
N GLY A 64 14.71 -16.92 2.74
CA GLY A 64 14.61 -17.03 4.20
C GLY A 64 15.21 -15.85 4.98
N GLU A 65 15.96 -14.96 4.34
CA GLU A 65 16.45 -13.72 4.95
C GLU A 65 15.30 -12.70 5.07
N VAL A 66 15.19 -12.05 6.23
CA VAL A 66 14.37 -10.84 6.43
C VAL A 66 15.28 -9.70 6.86
N VAL A 67 15.28 -8.59 6.12
CA VAL A 67 16.04 -7.39 6.49
C VAL A 67 15.16 -6.15 6.38
N PHE A 68 15.07 -5.38 7.45
CA PHE A 68 14.40 -4.08 7.47
C PHE A 68 15.30 -3.00 6.87
N HIS A 69 15.64 -3.18 5.60
CA HIS A 69 16.60 -2.37 4.85
C HIS A 69 16.30 -0.86 4.84
N LEU A 70 15.02 -0.45 5.00
CA LEU A 70 14.60 0.95 5.04
C LEU A 70 14.62 1.57 6.44
N ASP A 71 14.76 0.79 7.51
CA ASP A 71 14.77 1.32 8.88
C ASP A 71 15.83 2.40 9.13
N PRO A 72 17.05 2.35 8.56
CA PRO A 72 17.99 3.46 8.67
C PRO A 72 17.46 4.76 8.07
N LEU A 73 16.69 4.70 6.97
CA LEU A 73 16.04 5.87 6.37
C LEU A 73 14.85 6.32 7.22
N TRP A 74 14.01 5.37 7.64
CA TRP A 74 12.86 5.66 8.50
C TRP A 74 13.25 6.22 9.86
N ALA A 75 14.39 5.85 10.42
CA ALA A 75 14.89 6.40 11.66
C ALA A 75 15.58 7.78 11.49
N ASP A 76 15.98 8.15 10.27
CA ASP A 76 16.74 9.37 10.00
C ASP A 76 15.97 10.63 10.43
N THR A 77 16.62 11.56 11.14
CA THR A 77 15.96 12.75 11.70
C THR A 77 15.44 13.71 10.63
N ASN A 78 15.91 13.60 9.38
CA ASN A 78 15.40 14.40 8.27
C ASN A 78 14.05 13.90 7.75
N ILE A 79 13.71 12.63 7.98
CA ILE A 79 12.45 12.01 7.55
C ILE A 79 11.37 12.23 8.61
N ASP A 80 10.25 12.82 8.24
CA ASP A 80 9.19 13.20 9.19
C ASP A 80 8.15 12.10 9.44
N HIS A 81 7.98 11.19 8.47
CA HIS A 81 6.96 10.16 8.48
C HIS A 81 7.36 9.03 7.53
N VAL A 82 6.75 7.86 7.69
CA VAL A 82 6.83 6.75 6.73
C VAL A 82 5.74 7.00 5.69
N SER A 83 6.09 7.12 4.42
CA SER A 83 5.11 7.26 3.33
C SER A 83 5.02 5.94 2.55
N ILE A 84 3.80 5.52 2.22
CA ILE A 84 3.54 4.24 1.56
C ILE A 84 2.51 4.44 0.45
N ASP A 85 2.81 3.92 -0.72
CA ASP A 85 1.87 3.78 -1.83
C ASP A 85 1.11 2.46 -1.63
N TRP A 86 -0.07 2.56 -1.00
CA TRP A 86 -0.80 1.45 -0.40
C TRP A 86 -1.80 0.82 -1.37
N TYR A 87 -1.32 -0.18 -2.11
CA TYR A 87 -2.10 -0.91 -3.09
C TYR A 87 -2.11 -2.45 -2.93
N PRO A 88 -2.12 -3.02 -1.71
CA PRO A 88 -2.25 -4.47 -1.56
C PRO A 88 -3.62 -4.96 -2.05
N PRO A 89 -3.75 -6.22 -2.51
CA PRO A 89 -5.04 -6.82 -2.87
C PRO A 89 -6.06 -6.69 -1.74
N LEU A 90 -7.27 -6.21 -2.05
CA LEU A 90 -8.41 -6.18 -1.11
C LEU A 90 -9.31 -7.41 -1.29
N THR A 91 -9.31 -7.99 -2.49
CA THR A 91 -10.14 -9.13 -2.86
C THR A 91 -9.34 -10.15 -3.66
N ASP A 92 -9.89 -11.34 -3.81
CA ASP A 92 -9.41 -12.45 -4.64
C ASP A 92 -10.59 -13.05 -5.46
N TRP A 93 -11.55 -12.19 -5.82
CA TRP A 93 -12.80 -12.59 -6.48
C TRP A 93 -12.52 -13.15 -7.87
N ARG A 94 -13.01 -14.36 -8.17
CA ARG A 94 -12.71 -15.08 -9.42
C ARG A 94 -13.72 -14.83 -10.52
N GLU A 95 -13.37 -15.28 -11.72
CA GLU A 95 -14.29 -15.40 -12.85
C GLU A 95 -15.47 -16.33 -12.50
N GLY A 96 -16.58 -16.18 -13.22
CA GLY A 96 -17.79 -16.98 -12.95
C GLY A 96 -18.48 -16.57 -11.64
N ASP A 97 -18.62 -17.53 -10.73
CA ASP A 97 -19.37 -17.40 -9.48
C ASP A 97 -18.61 -16.66 -8.38
N GLY A 98 -17.32 -16.33 -8.58
CA GLY A 98 -16.49 -15.67 -7.59
C GLY A 98 -15.48 -16.58 -6.89
N GLY A 99 -15.49 -17.88 -7.18
CA GLY A 99 -14.58 -18.85 -6.56
C GLY A 99 -14.94 -19.08 -5.08
N VAL A 100 -13.93 -19.44 -4.25
CA VAL A 100 -14.16 -19.81 -2.85
C VAL A 100 -14.76 -18.68 -1.98
N ASP A 101 -14.57 -17.42 -2.39
CA ASP A 101 -15.07 -16.25 -1.63
C ASP A 101 -16.56 -16.00 -1.81
N SER A 102 -17.17 -16.56 -2.86
CA SER A 102 -18.62 -16.49 -3.10
C SER A 102 -19.46 -17.19 -2.02
N ALA A 103 -18.81 -18.02 -1.20
CA ALA A 103 -19.44 -18.64 -0.03
C ALA A 103 -19.73 -17.64 1.10
N VAL A 104 -19.10 -16.46 1.08
CA VAL A 104 -19.18 -15.46 2.16
C VAL A 104 -19.64 -14.09 1.65
N PHE A 105 -19.26 -13.72 0.42
CA PHE A 105 -19.49 -12.39 -0.13
C PHE A 105 -20.30 -12.43 -1.43
N ASP A 106 -21.02 -11.36 -1.72
CA ASP A 106 -21.97 -11.29 -2.85
C ASP A 106 -21.31 -10.85 -4.17
N GLY A 107 -20.07 -10.39 -4.14
CA GLY A 107 -19.38 -9.89 -5.34
C GLY A 107 -18.03 -9.22 -5.08
N ALA A 108 -17.30 -8.94 -6.17
CA ALA A 108 -16.03 -8.21 -6.12
C ALA A 108 -16.17 -6.77 -5.57
N ALA A 109 -17.36 -6.18 -5.66
CA ALA A 109 -17.67 -4.85 -5.14
C ALA A 109 -18.42 -4.87 -3.80
N ASP A 110 -18.56 -6.06 -3.18
CA ASP A 110 -19.21 -6.19 -1.87
C ASP A 110 -18.47 -5.35 -0.82
N PRO A 111 -19.14 -4.37 -0.17
CA PRO A 111 -18.51 -3.53 0.85
C PRO A 111 -17.92 -4.32 2.02
N ALA A 112 -18.55 -5.42 2.44
CA ALA A 112 -18.04 -6.27 3.52
C ALA A 112 -16.75 -6.98 3.09
N TYR A 113 -16.66 -7.41 1.83
CA TYR A 113 -15.46 -8.04 1.30
C TYR A 113 -14.30 -7.05 1.26
N LEU A 114 -14.53 -5.87 0.66
CA LEU A 114 -13.52 -4.82 0.56
C LEU A 114 -13.03 -4.35 1.93
N ALA A 115 -13.93 -4.26 2.92
CA ALA A 115 -13.58 -3.90 4.29
C ALA A 115 -12.74 -4.98 5.00
N ALA A 116 -13.14 -6.25 4.89
CA ALA A 116 -12.38 -7.38 5.42
C ALA A 116 -10.98 -7.47 4.79
N GLY A 117 -10.88 -7.07 3.52
CA GLY A 117 -9.64 -7.02 2.76
C GLY A 117 -8.64 -5.96 3.16
N VAL A 118 -8.94 -4.96 3.99
CA VAL A 118 -7.94 -3.91 4.30
C VAL A 118 -6.77 -4.45 5.13
N ALA A 119 -7.08 -5.27 6.14
CA ALA A 119 -6.11 -5.93 7.02
C ALA A 119 -6.51 -7.41 7.21
N GLY A 120 -6.75 -8.10 6.10
CA GLY A 120 -7.16 -9.50 6.00
C GLY A 120 -6.93 -10.04 4.58
N GLY A 121 -7.19 -11.31 4.30
CA GLY A 121 -7.03 -11.91 2.96
C GLY A 121 -5.57 -12.11 2.52
N GLU A 122 -5.31 -12.04 1.20
CA GLU A 122 -3.96 -12.20 0.63
C GLU A 122 -3.01 -11.16 1.22
N GLY A 123 -1.85 -11.60 1.73
CA GLY A 123 -0.85 -10.73 2.34
C GLY A 123 -1.17 -10.33 3.80
N PHE A 124 -2.19 -10.93 4.42
CA PHE A 124 -2.43 -10.81 5.86
C PHE A 124 -2.75 -12.18 6.48
N ASP A 125 -3.84 -12.81 6.06
CA ASP A 125 -4.27 -14.11 6.58
C ASP A 125 -3.51 -15.24 5.87
N TRP A 126 -3.27 -15.09 4.57
CA TRP A 126 -2.72 -16.13 3.72
C TRP A 126 -1.94 -15.58 2.52
N PHE A 127 -1.20 -16.46 1.84
CA PHE A 127 -0.54 -16.20 0.56
C PHE A 127 -0.65 -17.43 -0.37
N TYR A 128 -0.30 -17.26 -1.65
CA TYR A 128 -0.14 -18.35 -2.60
C TYR A 128 1.34 -18.70 -2.75
N ALA A 129 1.73 -19.97 -2.60
CA ALA A 129 3.13 -20.38 -2.73
C ALA A 129 3.61 -20.41 -4.19
N GLY A 130 2.68 -20.43 -5.15
CA GLY A 130 2.97 -20.28 -6.57
C GLY A 130 1.71 -20.20 -7.43
N GLU A 131 1.90 -20.19 -8.74
CA GLU A 131 0.81 -20.02 -9.71
C GLU A 131 -0.19 -21.18 -9.71
N THR A 132 0.27 -22.42 -9.46
CA THR A 132 -0.64 -23.58 -9.31
C THR A 132 -1.60 -23.39 -8.14
N ASP A 133 -1.09 -22.92 -7.00
CA ASP A 133 -1.90 -22.65 -5.81
C ASP A 133 -2.85 -21.48 -6.05
N ARG A 134 -2.38 -20.42 -6.71
CA ARG A 134 -3.19 -19.28 -7.11
C ARG A 134 -4.33 -19.69 -8.05
N ALA A 135 -4.07 -20.59 -9.00
CA ALA A 135 -5.08 -21.10 -9.92
C ALA A 135 -6.13 -21.97 -9.20
N ALA A 136 -5.71 -22.76 -8.21
CA ALA A 136 -6.58 -23.61 -7.41
C ALA A 136 -7.26 -22.89 -6.24
N GLN A 137 -6.95 -21.60 -5.99
CA GLN A 137 -7.27 -20.90 -4.75
C GLN A 137 -6.80 -21.65 -3.47
N ALA A 138 -5.68 -22.36 -3.55
CA ALA A 138 -5.06 -23.06 -2.43
C ALA A 138 -4.27 -22.09 -1.54
N ARG A 139 -4.93 -21.56 -0.51
CA ARG A 139 -4.39 -20.50 0.36
C ARG A 139 -3.51 -21.09 1.46
N THR A 140 -2.28 -20.59 1.61
CA THR A 140 -1.36 -20.97 2.70
C THR A 140 -1.40 -19.91 3.80
N PRO A 141 -1.70 -20.26 5.07
CA PRO A 141 -1.72 -19.29 6.17
C PRO A 141 -0.37 -18.59 6.39
N ILE A 142 -0.40 -17.31 6.74
CA ILE A 142 0.78 -16.55 7.16
C ILE A 142 0.95 -16.71 8.68
N VAL A 143 1.89 -17.56 9.09
CA VAL A 143 2.21 -17.85 10.49
C VAL A 143 3.72 -17.95 10.69
N ASP A 144 4.26 -17.15 11.60
CA ASP A 144 5.63 -17.24 12.08
C ASP A 144 5.72 -18.23 13.25
N THR A 145 5.90 -19.51 12.93
CA THR A 145 5.96 -20.56 13.96
C THR A 145 7.21 -20.48 14.83
N ALA A 146 8.24 -19.71 14.44
CA ALA A 146 9.48 -19.58 15.17
C ALA A 146 9.40 -18.56 16.32
N HIS A 147 8.74 -17.41 16.11
CA HIS A 147 8.70 -16.31 17.08
C HIS A 147 7.31 -15.73 17.34
N GLY A 148 6.27 -16.18 16.63
CA GLY A 148 4.92 -15.62 16.73
C GLY A 148 4.82 -14.18 16.21
N GLU A 149 5.81 -13.72 15.45
CA GLU A 149 5.84 -12.38 14.86
C GLU A 149 5.20 -12.41 13.47
N ASP A 150 3.97 -12.92 13.34
CA ASP A 150 3.28 -13.07 12.05
C ASP A 150 3.25 -11.76 11.26
N TRP A 151 3.11 -10.63 11.96
CA TRP A 151 3.12 -9.26 11.42
C TRP A 151 4.32 -8.98 10.51
N LEU A 152 5.45 -9.67 10.74
CA LEU A 152 6.65 -9.55 9.91
C LEU A 152 6.40 -9.99 8.46
N PHE A 153 5.57 -11.02 8.28
CA PHE A 153 5.28 -11.64 7.00
C PHE A 153 3.94 -11.18 6.41
N ARG A 154 3.25 -10.26 7.09
CA ARG A 154 1.98 -9.66 6.67
C ARG A 154 2.24 -8.28 6.07
N PRO A 155 2.46 -8.14 4.74
CA PRO A 155 2.62 -6.83 4.10
C PRO A 155 1.43 -5.89 4.29
N LYS A 156 0.28 -6.39 4.76
CA LYS A 156 -0.90 -5.58 5.05
C LYS A 156 -0.99 -5.12 6.51
N ASP A 157 -0.17 -5.67 7.39
CA ASP A 157 -0.22 -5.42 8.83
C ASP A 157 0.57 -4.16 9.21
N LEU A 158 0.07 -3.00 8.78
CA LEU A 158 0.67 -1.71 9.12
C LEU A 158 0.75 -1.48 10.64
N LYS A 159 -0.28 -1.90 11.38
CA LYS A 159 -0.32 -1.75 12.83
C LYS A 159 0.73 -2.63 13.49
N GLY A 160 0.80 -3.91 13.12
CA GLY A 160 1.78 -4.85 13.62
C GLY A 160 3.21 -4.39 13.33
N TRP A 161 3.51 -4.04 12.08
CA TRP A 161 4.81 -3.48 11.71
C TRP A 161 5.16 -2.22 12.52
N TRP A 162 4.26 -1.25 12.58
CA TRP A 162 4.49 0.02 13.27
C TRP A 162 4.67 -0.13 14.79
N SER A 163 3.97 -1.08 15.41
CA SER A 163 3.90 -1.22 16.88
C SER A 163 5.01 -2.07 17.48
N ASN A 164 5.80 -2.79 16.68
CA ASN A 164 6.79 -3.74 17.17
C ASN A 164 8.23 -3.23 17.01
N LEU A 165 9.16 -3.87 17.72
CA LEU A 165 10.59 -3.70 17.47
C LEU A 165 10.97 -4.55 16.27
N HIS A 166 11.82 -4.00 15.41
CA HIS A 166 12.28 -4.69 14.21
C HIS A 166 13.58 -5.42 14.51
N HIS A 167 13.61 -6.72 14.24
CA HIS A 167 14.80 -7.55 14.36
C HIS A 167 15.07 -8.23 13.03
N ASP A 168 16.20 -7.91 12.39
CA ASP A 168 16.60 -8.58 11.16
C ASP A 168 16.75 -10.08 11.39
N ARG A 169 16.44 -10.87 10.36
CA ARG A 169 16.60 -12.33 10.33
C ARG A 169 17.57 -12.74 9.22
N PRO A 170 18.89 -12.47 9.32
CA PRO A 170 19.86 -12.95 8.35
C PRO A 170 19.83 -14.49 8.27
N GLY A 171 19.60 -15.02 7.07
CA GLY A 171 19.44 -16.47 6.87
C GLY A 171 18.30 -17.10 7.69
N GLY A 172 17.30 -16.31 8.09
CA GLY A 172 16.16 -16.75 8.89
C GLY A 172 16.37 -16.69 10.41
N VAL A 173 17.54 -16.29 10.90
CA VAL A 173 17.85 -16.25 12.34
C VAL A 173 17.63 -14.87 12.91
N ARG A 174 16.67 -14.71 13.83
CA ARG A 174 16.36 -13.44 14.48
C ARG A 174 17.55 -12.86 15.26
N SER A 175 17.94 -11.64 14.90
CA SER A 175 19.00 -10.89 15.55
C SER A 175 18.63 -10.54 16.99
N ALA A 176 19.61 -10.60 17.90
CA ALA A 176 19.39 -10.24 19.30
C ALA A 176 19.11 -8.74 19.48
N THR A 177 19.79 -7.90 18.70
CA THR A 177 19.62 -6.44 18.74
C THR A 177 18.58 -6.01 17.71
N PRO A 178 17.64 -5.11 18.05
CA PRO A 178 16.74 -4.53 17.07
C PRO A 178 17.49 -3.57 16.14
N THR A 179 16.84 -3.20 15.03
CA THR A 179 17.30 -2.15 14.13
C THR A 179 17.15 -0.76 14.76
N ALA A 180 17.39 0.29 13.99
CA ALA A 180 17.16 1.67 14.42
C ALA A 180 15.68 2.04 14.59
N TRP A 181 14.74 1.22 14.12
CA TRP A 181 13.32 1.48 14.30
C TRP A 181 12.89 1.22 15.74
N VAL A 182 12.18 2.20 16.31
CA VAL A 182 11.54 2.09 17.61
C VAL A 182 10.03 2.06 17.41
N SER A 183 9.34 1.21 18.18
CA SER A 183 7.90 1.04 18.13
C SER A 183 7.16 2.39 18.15
N GLY A 184 6.40 2.63 17.10
CA GLY A 184 5.60 3.83 16.92
C GLY A 184 6.38 5.14 16.83
N MET A 185 7.64 5.12 16.42
CA MET A 185 8.50 6.33 16.44
C MET A 185 8.07 7.44 15.48
N LYS A 186 7.43 7.11 14.36
CA LYS A 186 6.98 8.07 13.35
C LYS A 186 5.57 7.75 12.85
N PRO A 187 4.77 8.74 12.45
CA PRO A 187 3.49 8.47 11.81
C PRO A 187 3.70 7.85 10.41
N VAL A 188 2.74 7.06 10.00
CA VAL A 188 2.57 6.51 8.65
C VAL A 188 1.62 7.42 7.87
N ARG A 189 1.91 7.64 6.59
CA ARG A 189 0.99 8.23 5.62
C ARG A 189 0.85 7.29 4.44
N LEU A 190 -0.39 7.11 4.00
CA LEU A 190 -0.65 6.49 2.71
C LEU A 190 -0.59 7.62 1.69
N SER A 191 0.55 7.77 1.01
CA SER A 191 0.74 8.78 -0.04
C SER A 191 -0.24 8.55 -1.18
N GLU A 192 -0.46 7.28 -1.48
CA GLU A 192 -1.43 6.81 -2.45
C GLU A 192 -2.20 5.60 -1.93
N PHE A 193 -3.46 5.48 -2.36
CA PHE A 193 -4.29 4.28 -2.24
C PHE A 193 -5.54 4.45 -3.11
N GLY A 194 -6.18 3.33 -3.43
CA GLY A 194 -7.38 3.26 -4.26
C GLY A 194 -7.24 2.13 -5.27
N CYS A 195 -8.18 2.03 -6.22
CA CYS A 195 -8.07 1.09 -7.33
C CYS A 195 -8.69 1.68 -8.60
N ALA A 196 -8.41 1.05 -9.74
CA ALA A 196 -9.08 1.38 -10.99
C ALA A 196 -10.60 1.08 -10.91
N ALA A 197 -11.40 1.92 -11.56
CA ALA A 197 -12.87 1.77 -11.63
C ALA A 197 -13.27 0.73 -12.69
N VAL A 198 -12.80 -0.50 -12.51
CA VAL A 198 -13.04 -1.64 -13.39
C VAL A 198 -13.42 -2.85 -12.56
N ASP A 199 -14.17 -3.76 -13.15
CA ASP A 199 -14.52 -5.08 -12.60
C ASP A 199 -13.30 -5.71 -11.90
N ARG A 200 -13.50 -6.20 -10.66
CA ARG A 200 -12.42 -6.77 -9.83
C ARG A 200 -11.22 -5.84 -9.58
N GLY A 201 -11.40 -4.51 -9.62
CA GLY A 201 -10.39 -3.52 -9.28
C GLY A 201 -9.70 -3.76 -7.93
N GLY A 202 -10.42 -4.35 -6.96
CA GLY A 202 -9.90 -4.75 -5.65
C GLY A 202 -8.88 -5.89 -5.68
N ASN A 203 -8.80 -6.69 -6.75
CA ASN A 203 -7.88 -7.85 -6.82
C ASN A 203 -6.41 -7.43 -6.98
N ALA A 204 -6.16 -6.29 -7.64
CA ALA A 204 -4.82 -5.71 -7.76
C ALA A 204 -4.95 -4.19 -7.87
N PRO A 205 -5.10 -3.49 -6.72
CA PRO A 205 -5.38 -2.05 -6.71
C PRO A 205 -4.30 -1.18 -7.36
N ASN A 206 -3.07 -1.69 -7.48
CA ASN A 206 -1.94 -1.04 -8.13
C ASN A 206 -2.03 -1.02 -9.66
N LEU A 207 -2.83 -1.90 -10.27
CA LEU A 207 -2.92 -1.99 -11.72
C LEU A 207 -3.87 -0.94 -12.28
N PHE A 208 -3.42 -0.30 -13.37
CA PHE A 208 -4.17 0.73 -14.08
C PHE A 208 -4.16 0.48 -15.59
N GLN A 209 -5.14 1.07 -16.28
CA GLN A 209 -5.21 1.08 -17.72
C GLN A 209 -4.70 2.41 -18.26
N ASP A 210 -3.65 2.36 -19.06
CA ASP A 210 -3.20 3.49 -19.88
C ASP A 210 -2.82 2.97 -21.27
N PRO A 211 -3.59 3.30 -22.33
CA PRO A 211 -3.30 2.88 -23.70
C PRO A 211 -1.91 3.27 -24.21
N LYS A 212 -1.20 4.18 -23.51
CA LYS A 212 0.14 4.65 -23.85
C LYS A 212 1.25 4.01 -23.00
N SER A 213 0.91 3.18 -22.02
CA SER A 213 1.87 2.55 -21.11
C SER A 213 2.04 1.06 -21.40
N SER A 214 3.28 0.59 -21.44
CA SER A 214 3.60 -0.85 -21.46
C SER A 214 3.22 -1.57 -20.17
N GLU A 215 3.04 -0.82 -19.07
CA GLU A 215 2.62 -1.32 -17.76
C GLU A 215 1.10 -1.45 -17.62
N SER A 216 0.34 -1.14 -18.67
CA SER A 216 -1.11 -1.29 -18.67
C SER A 216 -1.51 -2.75 -18.51
N ARG A 217 -2.14 -3.07 -17.38
CA ARG A 217 -2.62 -4.41 -17.03
C ARG A 217 -3.97 -4.33 -16.35
N LEU A 218 -4.78 -5.37 -16.54
CA LEU A 218 -6.03 -5.55 -15.81
C LEU A 218 -5.77 -6.27 -14.48
N PRO A 219 -6.56 -5.99 -13.43
CA PRO A 219 -6.58 -6.81 -12.23
C PRO A 219 -6.81 -8.30 -12.56
N PRO A 220 -6.25 -9.24 -11.79
CA PRO A 220 -6.45 -10.67 -12.02
C PRO A 220 -7.93 -11.05 -12.14
N GLY A 221 -8.27 -11.74 -13.23
CA GLY A 221 -9.63 -12.15 -13.57
C GLY A 221 -10.57 -11.02 -13.99
N SER A 222 -10.14 -9.75 -14.05
CA SER A 222 -10.99 -8.65 -14.48
C SER A 222 -11.39 -8.77 -15.94
N THR A 223 -12.67 -8.51 -16.23
CA THR A 223 -13.18 -8.35 -17.61
C THR A 223 -12.82 -6.98 -18.21
N GLY A 224 -12.31 -6.05 -17.40
CA GLY A 224 -12.04 -4.67 -17.80
C GLY A 224 -13.28 -3.79 -17.93
N ALA A 225 -14.49 -4.33 -17.69
CA ALA A 225 -15.72 -3.56 -17.67
C ALA A 225 -15.66 -2.48 -16.59
N ARG A 226 -16.21 -1.29 -16.87
CA ARG A 226 -16.23 -0.20 -15.89
C ARG A 226 -17.07 -0.59 -14.67
N ASP A 227 -16.51 -0.39 -13.49
CA ASP A 227 -17.19 -0.55 -12.22
C ASP A 227 -16.79 0.59 -11.26
N ASP A 228 -17.67 1.58 -11.11
CA ASP A 228 -17.45 2.69 -10.18
C ASP A 228 -17.73 2.29 -8.72
N ALA A 229 -18.49 1.21 -8.48
CA ALA A 229 -18.85 0.76 -7.15
C ALA A 229 -17.65 0.14 -6.44
N VAL A 230 -16.84 -0.68 -7.12
CA VAL A 230 -15.61 -1.24 -6.54
C VAL A 230 -14.58 -0.16 -6.19
N GLN A 231 -14.39 0.85 -7.05
CA GLN A 231 -13.47 1.95 -6.73
C GLN A 231 -13.92 2.74 -5.50
N ARG A 232 -15.21 3.09 -5.44
CA ARG A 232 -15.77 3.79 -4.29
C ARG A 232 -15.67 2.94 -3.03
N GLY A 233 -16.05 1.67 -3.11
CA GLY A 233 -16.00 0.73 -2.00
C GLY A 233 -14.59 0.52 -1.46
N ALA A 234 -13.58 0.42 -2.32
CA ALA A 234 -12.18 0.30 -1.91
C ALA A 234 -11.70 1.53 -1.13
N LEU A 235 -12.05 2.74 -1.59
CA LEU A 235 -11.75 3.97 -0.89
C LEU A 235 -12.47 4.07 0.46
N GLU A 236 -13.76 3.74 0.49
CA GLU A 236 -14.58 3.72 1.72
C GLU A 236 -14.03 2.70 2.73
N ALA A 237 -13.62 1.51 2.28
CA ALA A 237 -13.02 0.46 3.10
C ALA A 237 -11.74 0.92 3.79
N VAL A 238 -10.76 1.44 3.03
CA VAL A 238 -9.48 1.90 3.58
C VAL A 238 -9.68 3.09 4.53
N LEU A 239 -10.52 4.05 4.15
CA LEU A 239 -10.83 5.21 5.00
C LEU A 239 -11.54 4.79 6.30
N GLY A 240 -12.52 3.89 6.19
CA GLY A 240 -13.30 3.38 7.33
C GLY A 240 -12.44 2.56 8.29
N HIS A 241 -11.59 1.67 7.79
CA HIS A 241 -10.72 0.83 8.61
C HIS A 241 -9.84 1.66 9.54
N TYR A 242 -9.19 2.71 9.03
CA TYR A 242 -8.28 3.55 9.80
C TYR A 242 -8.95 4.74 10.52
N ALA A 243 -10.26 4.92 10.34
CA ALA A 243 -11.05 5.82 11.19
C ALA A 243 -11.33 5.18 12.57
N ALA A 244 -11.30 3.84 12.66
CA ALA A 244 -11.41 3.10 13.91
C ALA A 244 -10.12 3.21 14.73
N ALA A 245 -10.24 3.58 16.01
CA ALA A 245 -9.09 3.82 16.89
C ALA A 245 -8.28 2.55 17.15
N GLU A 246 -8.94 1.39 17.13
CA GLU A 246 -8.31 0.08 17.33
C GLU A 246 -7.30 -0.25 16.22
N ASN A 247 -7.53 0.26 15.01
CA ASN A 247 -6.68 0.08 13.83
C ASN A 247 -5.72 1.25 13.60
N ASN A 248 -5.85 2.33 14.37
CA ASN A 248 -5.06 3.54 14.25
C ASN A 248 -4.60 4.03 15.63
N PRO A 249 -3.75 3.23 16.33
CA PRO A 249 -3.36 3.52 17.70
C PRO A 249 -2.55 4.82 17.83
N VAL A 250 -2.56 5.42 19.02
CA VAL A 250 -1.79 6.64 19.33
C VAL A 250 -0.37 6.27 19.78
N SER A 251 0.63 6.95 19.23
CA SER A 251 2.02 6.82 19.65
C SER A 251 2.25 7.46 21.00
N ALA A 252 2.89 6.74 21.92
CA ALA A 252 3.41 7.33 23.16
C ALA A 252 4.58 8.31 22.90
N GLY A 253 5.29 8.17 21.77
CA GLY A 253 6.47 8.98 21.45
C GLY A 253 6.13 10.39 20.97
N TYR A 254 5.15 10.53 20.07
CA TYR A 254 4.74 11.84 19.52
C TYR A 254 3.29 12.25 19.85
N GLY A 255 2.54 11.41 20.57
CA GLY A 255 1.18 11.73 21.05
C GLY A 255 0.09 11.78 19.97
N GLY A 256 0.38 11.37 18.73
CA GLY A 256 -0.58 11.35 17.61
C GLY A 256 -0.88 9.94 17.12
N ALA A 257 -1.92 9.81 16.29
CA ALA A 257 -2.32 8.53 15.68
C ALA A 257 -1.27 8.00 14.69
N MET A 258 -1.11 6.68 14.63
CA MET A 258 -0.22 5.95 13.73
C MET A 258 -0.35 6.48 12.31
N ARG A 259 -1.57 6.52 11.77
CA ARG A 259 -1.85 7.21 10.52
C ARG A 259 -2.10 8.68 10.78
N GLY A 260 -1.14 9.50 10.34
CA GLY A 260 -1.25 10.96 10.42
C GLY A 260 -2.29 11.53 9.45
N GLY A 261 -2.95 12.63 9.85
CA GLY A 261 -3.92 13.31 9.00
C GLY A 261 -3.30 14.15 7.86
N ALA A 262 -3.99 14.10 6.71
CA ALA A 262 -3.80 14.81 5.43
C ALA A 262 -2.80 14.20 4.43
N GLY A 263 -3.32 13.83 3.24
CA GLY A 263 -2.53 13.68 2.02
C GLY A 263 -2.76 12.41 1.18
N ALA A 264 -3.99 11.89 1.06
CA ALA A 264 -4.25 10.87 0.04
C ALA A 264 -4.24 11.53 -1.35
N ARG A 265 -3.24 11.24 -2.19
CA ARG A 265 -3.33 11.56 -3.61
C ARG A 265 -4.21 10.50 -4.26
N ARG A 266 -5.29 10.92 -4.92
CA ARG A 266 -6.14 10.01 -5.70
C ARG A 266 -5.43 9.73 -7.03
N PRO A 267 -5.27 8.46 -7.46
CA PRO A 267 -4.47 8.14 -8.65
C PRO A 267 -5.22 8.38 -9.98
N CYS A 268 -6.52 8.66 -9.94
CA CYS A 268 -7.35 8.68 -11.14
C CYS A 268 -7.74 10.12 -11.56
N PRO A 269 -7.60 10.49 -12.85
CA PRO A 269 -8.23 11.71 -13.36
C PRO A 269 -9.76 11.60 -13.23
N PRO A 270 -10.47 12.72 -12.98
CA PRO A 270 -11.93 12.70 -12.92
C PRO A 270 -12.50 12.11 -14.22
N PRO A 271 -13.64 11.40 -14.17
CA PRO A 271 -14.28 10.90 -15.37
C PRO A 271 -14.51 12.06 -16.35
N PRO A 272 -14.39 11.83 -17.67
CA PRO A 272 -14.64 12.89 -18.65
C PRO A 272 -16.05 13.45 -18.42
N PRO A 273 -16.24 14.79 -18.52
CA PRO A 273 -17.54 15.40 -18.33
C PRO A 273 -18.55 14.74 -19.28
N ARG A 274 -19.71 14.33 -18.74
CA ARG A 274 -20.81 13.80 -19.57
C ARG A 274 -21.12 14.84 -20.65
N PRO A 275 -21.32 14.44 -21.92
CA PRO A 275 -21.76 15.39 -22.93
C PRO A 275 -23.09 15.99 -22.46
N PRO A 276 -23.28 17.32 -22.57
CA PRO A 276 -24.53 17.94 -22.17
C PRO A 276 -25.66 17.29 -22.96
N ARG A 277 -26.70 16.86 -22.24
CA ARG A 277 -27.97 16.43 -22.84
C ARG A 277 -28.44 17.58 -23.72
N LEU A 278 -28.41 17.39 -25.04
CA LEU A 278 -29.05 18.29 -25.99
C LEU A 278 -30.56 18.29 -25.67
N ARG A 279 -30.98 19.27 -24.86
CA ARG A 279 -32.39 19.63 -24.74
C ARG A 279 -32.81 20.21 -26.09
N ALA A 280 -33.88 19.63 -26.61
CA ALA A 280 -34.61 20.07 -27.77
C ALA A 280 -34.78 21.59 -27.82
N TRP A 281 -34.56 22.16 -28.99
CA TRP A 281 -35.13 23.45 -29.38
C TRP A 281 -35.99 23.21 -30.62
N SER A 282 -37.30 23.37 -30.45
CA SER A 282 -38.24 23.51 -31.55
C SER A 282 -38.29 24.97 -32.01
N SER A 283 -38.34 25.17 -33.33
CA SER A 283 -38.93 26.29 -34.07
C SER A 283 -38.34 27.70 -33.82
N ILE A 284 -38.23 28.65 -34.76
CA ILE A 284 -39.14 29.07 -35.84
C ILE A 284 -38.30 29.80 -36.98
N PRO A 285 -38.87 30.49 -38.01
CA PRO A 285 -38.79 30.13 -39.43
C PRO A 285 -38.03 31.15 -40.32
N LYS A 286 -37.91 30.87 -41.63
CA LYS A 286 -38.30 31.75 -42.77
C LYS A 286 -37.78 31.19 -44.10
N GLY A 287 -38.68 31.14 -45.09
CA GLY A 287 -38.52 30.63 -46.45
C GLY A 287 -39.83 30.06 -46.93
#